data_AF-A0A372N9R5-F1
#
_entry.id   AF-A0A372N9R5-F1
#
_cell.length_a   1.000
_cell.length_b   1.000
_cell.length_c   1.000
_cell.angle_alpha   90.00
_cell.angle_beta   90.00
_cell.angle_gamma   90.00
#
_symmetry.space_group_name_H-M   'P 1'
#
loop_
_entity.id
_entity.type
_entity.pdbx_description
1 polymer ?
#
loop_
_entity_poly.entity_id
_entity_poly.type
_entity_poly.pdbx_seq_one_letter_code
_entity_poly.pdbx_strand_id
1 'polypeptide(L)'
;MWEVNMLLRRDCLLGGLSAGLVLALPVIVRADTRSEPAGRLVAAARRQVGVTLTYDAAYSKLDYPGGDVPRERGVCTDVIVRAYRDALDIDLQVFVHEDMRKAFSAYPALWGLKKTDRNIDHRRVPNLQAFFRRAGAAQAISEAGADYRPGDIVSHMLPGNLPHIGIVADERTADGSRPFVVHNIGAGVRLEDVLFAYPITGHYRYRV
;
A
#
# COMPACT_ATOMS: atom_id res chain seq x y z
N MET A 1 4.52 43.20 79.87
CA MET A 1 5.03 44.57 79.71
C MET A 1 4.23 45.16 78.55
N TRP A 2 3.29 46.06 78.89
CA TRP A 2 2.68 47.17 78.12
C TRP A 2 2.77 47.06 76.58
N GLU A 3 1.72 47.21 75.77
CA GLU A 3 0.81 48.35 75.74
C GLU A 3 -0.32 48.13 74.71
N VAL A 4 -1.40 48.89 74.87
CA VAL A 4 -2.64 48.93 74.10
C VAL A 4 -2.54 49.99 73.01
N ASN A 5 -3.07 49.77 71.79
CA ASN A 5 -3.86 50.76 71.03
C ASN A 5 -4.37 50.19 69.70
N MET A 6 -5.69 50.12 69.49
CA MET A 6 -6.64 51.16 69.01
C MET A 6 -7.03 50.91 67.56
N LEU A 7 -8.30 50.51 67.43
CA LEU A 7 -9.15 50.61 66.26
C LEU A 7 -8.99 51.92 65.50
N LEU A 8 -9.11 51.89 64.16
CA LEU A 8 -10.04 52.78 63.46
C LEU A 8 -10.35 52.32 62.01
N ARG A 9 -11.66 52.11 61.78
CA ARG A 9 -12.50 52.40 60.58
C ARG A 9 -12.02 51.91 59.20
N ARG A 10 -12.73 50.93 58.60
CA ARG A 10 -13.87 51.10 57.65
C ARG A 10 -13.48 51.95 56.43
N ASP A 11 -13.39 51.30 55.26
CA ASP A 11 -14.16 51.71 54.08
C ASP A 11 -14.24 50.58 53.03
N CYS A 12 -15.47 50.37 52.55
CA CYS A 12 -15.86 49.48 51.47
C CYS A 12 -15.32 49.96 50.13
N LEU A 13 -14.71 49.08 49.34
CA LEU A 13 -14.79 49.17 47.89
C LEU A 13 -15.01 47.78 47.28
N LEU A 14 -16.23 47.60 46.77
CA LEU A 14 -16.61 46.54 45.85
C LEU A 14 -15.79 46.66 44.57
N GLY A 15 -15.02 45.62 44.24
CA GLY A 15 -14.42 45.41 42.92
C GLY A 15 -14.82 44.03 42.43
N GLY A 16 -15.73 43.97 41.46
CA GLY A 16 -16.29 42.73 40.93
C GLY A 16 -15.23 41.84 40.29
N LEU A 17 -15.14 40.61 40.78
CA LEU A 17 -14.49 39.50 40.08
C LEU A 17 -15.48 38.94 39.07
N SER A 18 -15.49 39.49 37.86
CA SER A 18 -16.04 38.80 36.69
C SER A 18 -15.16 37.57 36.43
N ALA A 19 -15.56 36.44 36.99
CA ALA A 19 -15.04 35.13 36.64
C ALA A 19 -15.42 34.83 35.18
N GLY A 20 -14.61 35.32 34.25
CA GLY A 20 -14.67 34.93 32.84
C GLY A 20 -14.37 33.44 32.75
N LEU A 21 -15.42 32.62 32.64
CA LEU A 21 -15.31 31.22 32.28
C LEU A 21 -14.78 31.15 30.85
N VAL A 22 -13.47 31.06 30.70
CA VAL A 22 -12.82 30.76 29.42
C VAL A 22 -13.17 29.31 29.11
N LEU A 23 -14.22 29.11 28.31
CA LEU A 23 -14.49 27.84 27.64
C LEU A 23 -13.33 27.58 26.67
N ALA A 24 -12.31 26.87 27.16
CA ALA A 24 -11.31 26.27 26.30
C ALA A 24 -12.02 25.21 25.45
N LEU A 25 -12.50 25.62 24.28
CA LEU A 25 -12.94 24.69 23.26
C LEU A 25 -11.75 23.77 22.96
N PRO A 26 -11.91 22.43 23.04
CA PRO A 26 -10.86 21.54 22.61
C PRO A 26 -10.60 21.86 21.13
N VAL A 27 -9.42 22.38 20.83
CA VAL A 27 -8.90 22.39 19.46
C VAL A 27 -8.78 20.92 19.08
N ILE A 28 -9.76 20.42 18.35
CA ILE A 28 -9.65 19.12 17.70
C ILE A 28 -8.60 19.31 16.63
N VAL A 29 -7.36 19.05 16.98
CA VAL A 29 -6.28 18.87 16.01
C VAL A 29 -6.73 17.69 15.15
N ARG A 30 -7.22 17.97 13.95
CA ARG A 30 -7.33 16.95 12.91
C ARG A 30 -5.91 16.44 12.73
N ALA A 31 -5.67 15.18 13.09
CA ALA A 31 -4.45 14.51 12.71
C ALA A 31 -4.32 14.69 11.20
N ASP A 32 -3.30 15.43 10.78
CA ASP A 32 -2.94 15.54 9.39
C ASP A 32 -2.49 14.13 8.99
N THR A 33 -3.38 13.38 8.35
CA THR A 33 -3.09 12.05 7.83
C THR A 33 -2.08 12.26 6.70
N ARG A 34 -0.79 12.39 7.04
CA ARG A 34 0.27 11.92 6.16
C ARG A 34 -0.16 10.52 5.79
N SER A 35 -0.67 10.37 4.56
CA SER A 35 -1.40 9.19 4.09
C SER A 35 -0.87 7.91 4.72
N GLU A 36 -1.74 7.14 5.39
CA GLU A 36 -1.42 5.79 5.89
C GLU A 36 -0.69 4.97 4.80
N PRO A 37 0.20 4.03 5.17
CA PRO A 37 1.02 3.28 4.22
C PRO A 37 0.25 2.74 3.01
N ALA A 38 -0.94 2.17 3.25
CA ALA A 38 -1.88 1.73 2.22
C ALA A 38 -2.23 2.82 1.20
N GLY A 39 -2.63 4.01 1.67
CA GLY A 39 -2.99 5.13 0.79
C GLY A 39 -1.80 5.62 -0.05
N ARG A 40 -0.58 5.61 0.51
CA ARG A 40 0.63 5.99 -0.24
C ARG A 40 0.94 4.97 -1.33
N LEU A 41 0.78 3.68 -1.02
CA LEU A 41 0.97 2.59 -1.97
C LEU A 41 -0.01 2.71 -3.14
N VAL A 42 -1.31 2.90 -2.85
CA VAL A 42 -2.34 3.08 -3.88
C VAL A 42 -2.05 4.33 -4.72
N ALA A 43 -1.71 5.45 -4.09
CA ALA A 43 -1.35 6.67 -4.81
C ALA A 43 -0.13 6.47 -5.73
N ALA A 44 0.89 5.71 -5.29
CA ALA A 44 2.05 5.39 -6.11
C ALA A 44 1.72 4.45 -7.26
N ALA A 45 0.84 3.46 -7.06
CA ALA A 45 0.33 2.63 -8.13
C ALA A 45 -0.39 3.47 -9.19
N ARG A 46 -1.31 4.36 -8.74
CA ARG A 46 -2.08 5.24 -9.63
C ARG A 46 -1.23 6.22 -10.42
N ARG A 47 -0.13 6.75 -9.84
CA ARG A 47 0.81 7.63 -10.57
C ARG A 47 1.47 6.97 -11.77
N GLN A 48 1.38 5.65 -11.92
CA GLN A 48 1.90 4.95 -13.10
C GLN A 48 0.92 4.99 -14.29
N VAL A 49 -0.36 5.32 -14.06
CA VAL A 49 -1.36 5.53 -15.14
C VAL A 49 -0.91 6.70 -16.00
N GLY A 50 -0.81 6.48 -17.32
CA GLY A 50 -0.31 7.47 -18.27
C GLY A 50 1.23 7.63 -18.27
N VAL A 51 1.95 6.92 -17.39
CA VAL A 51 3.41 6.81 -17.43
C VAL A 51 3.83 5.51 -18.09
N THR A 52 3.36 4.37 -17.57
CA THR A 52 3.61 3.06 -18.19
C THR A 52 2.55 2.80 -19.26
N LEU A 53 2.98 2.84 -20.53
CA LEU A 53 2.12 2.84 -21.71
C LEU A 53 2.13 1.51 -22.45
N THR A 54 3.19 0.72 -22.31
CA THR A 54 3.39 -0.52 -23.09
C THR A 54 3.59 -1.73 -22.19
N TYR A 55 2.93 -2.83 -22.53
CA TYR A 55 3.17 -4.11 -21.90
C TYR A 55 4.41 -4.79 -22.49
N ASP A 56 5.44 -5.01 -21.68
CA ASP A 56 6.71 -5.60 -22.13
C ASP A 56 7.22 -6.68 -21.17
N ALA A 57 6.97 -7.94 -21.56
CA ALA A 57 7.39 -9.15 -20.85
C ALA A 57 8.79 -9.65 -21.24
N ALA A 58 9.52 -8.92 -22.10
CA ALA A 58 10.86 -9.33 -22.51
C ALA A 58 11.82 -9.38 -21.33
N TYR A 59 12.70 -10.37 -21.35
CA TYR A 59 13.82 -10.44 -20.42
C TYR A 59 14.73 -9.23 -20.62
N SER A 60 15.22 -8.66 -19.52
CA SER A 60 16.16 -7.53 -19.55
C SER A 60 17.17 -7.72 -18.44
N LYS A 61 18.44 -7.38 -18.69
CA LYS A 61 19.45 -7.28 -17.63
C LYS A 61 19.15 -6.04 -16.81
N LEU A 62 19.05 -6.19 -15.50
CA LEU A 62 18.73 -5.11 -14.57
C LEU A 62 19.90 -4.87 -13.63
N ASP A 63 20.01 -3.63 -13.16
CA ASP A 63 20.80 -3.32 -11.99
C ASP A 63 20.25 -4.03 -10.74
N TYR A 64 21.09 -4.15 -9.73
CA TYR A 64 20.70 -4.79 -8.48
C TYR A 64 21.60 -4.26 -7.34
N PRO A 65 21.02 -3.69 -6.26
CA PRO A 65 19.58 -3.47 -6.04
C PRO A 65 19.01 -2.31 -6.88
N GLY A 66 17.68 -2.15 -6.88
CA GLY A 66 17.01 -0.99 -7.47
C GLY A 66 16.88 -0.98 -9.00
N GLY A 67 17.13 -2.10 -9.68
CA GLY A 67 16.96 -2.19 -11.12
C GLY A 67 15.48 -2.22 -11.54
N ASP A 68 15.20 -1.60 -12.68
CA ASP A 68 13.87 -1.57 -13.31
C ASP A 68 14.04 -1.47 -14.83
N VAL A 69 13.01 -1.87 -15.58
CA VAL A 69 12.90 -1.49 -16.99
C VAL A 69 12.47 -0.01 -17.08
N PRO A 70 12.67 0.67 -18.23
CA PRO A 70 12.17 2.02 -18.45
C PRO A 70 10.71 2.18 -18.05
N ARG A 71 10.36 3.31 -17.41
CA ARG A 71 9.07 3.51 -16.75
C ARG A 71 7.89 3.48 -17.74
N GLU A 72 8.12 3.83 -19.00
CA GLU A 72 7.13 3.77 -20.07
C GLU A 72 6.69 2.35 -20.45
N ARG A 73 7.43 1.33 -20.01
CA ARG A 73 7.10 -0.09 -20.26
C ARG A 73 7.12 -0.92 -18.98
N GLY A 74 6.54 -2.11 -19.04
CA GLY A 74 6.57 -3.08 -17.96
C GLY A 74 5.40 -4.06 -18.00
N VAL A 75 5.35 -4.97 -17.04
CA VAL A 75 4.27 -5.95 -16.85
C VAL A 75 3.47 -5.65 -15.58
N CYS A 76 2.47 -6.48 -15.27
CA CYS A 76 1.64 -6.35 -14.08
C CYS A 76 2.43 -6.31 -12.76
N THR A 77 3.50 -7.11 -12.63
CA THR A 77 4.34 -7.17 -11.43
C THR A 77 5.19 -5.91 -11.23
N ASP A 78 5.63 -5.26 -12.32
CA ASP A 78 6.40 -4.02 -12.25
C ASP A 78 5.58 -2.89 -11.61
N VAL A 79 4.25 -2.90 -11.81
CA VAL A 79 3.33 -1.98 -11.13
C VAL A 79 3.45 -2.09 -9.61
N ILE A 80 3.45 -3.33 -9.11
CA ILE A 80 3.56 -3.64 -7.68
C ILE A 80 4.93 -3.18 -7.17
N VAL A 81 6.00 -3.60 -7.85
CA VAL A 81 7.39 -3.34 -7.47
C VAL A 81 7.67 -1.84 -7.40
N ARG A 82 7.23 -1.07 -8.41
CA ARG A 82 7.35 0.38 -8.45
C ARG A 82 6.52 1.05 -7.35
N ALA A 83 5.29 0.61 -7.12
CA ALA A 83 4.45 1.19 -6.08
C ALA A 83 5.07 1.02 -4.69
N TYR A 84 5.57 -0.17 -4.35
CA TYR A 84 6.25 -0.43 -3.07
C TYR A 84 7.53 0.39 -2.92
N ARG A 85 8.33 0.49 -3.99
CA ARG A 85 9.56 1.28 -3.98
C ARG A 85 9.27 2.77 -3.79
N ASP A 86 8.40 3.33 -4.61
CA ASP A 86 8.11 4.77 -4.64
C ASP A 86 7.32 5.24 -3.41
N ALA A 87 6.50 4.39 -2.79
CA ALA A 87 5.67 4.77 -1.64
C ALA A 87 6.30 4.44 -0.29
N LEU A 88 6.96 3.29 -0.18
CA LEU A 88 7.30 2.67 1.10
C LEU A 88 8.80 2.38 1.24
N ASP A 89 9.62 2.71 0.24
CA ASP A 89 11.05 2.38 0.21
C ASP A 89 11.31 0.87 0.38
N ILE A 90 10.40 0.06 -0.17
CA ILE A 90 10.49 -1.41 -0.17
C ILE A 90 10.85 -1.88 -1.57
N ASP A 91 12.05 -2.45 -1.72
CA ASP A 91 12.49 -3.03 -2.99
C ASP A 91 12.13 -4.52 -3.09
N LEU A 92 11.00 -4.81 -3.73
CA LEU A 92 10.58 -6.19 -3.98
C LEU A 92 11.54 -6.95 -4.91
N GLN A 93 12.38 -6.27 -5.72
CA GLN A 93 13.46 -6.95 -6.45
C GLN A 93 14.41 -7.65 -5.48
N VAL A 94 14.81 -6.94 -4.42
CA VAL A 94 15.72 -7.46 -3.40
C VAL A 94 15.02 -8.49 -2.55
N PHE A 95 13.85 -8.17 -2.00
CA PHE A 95 13.22 -9.03 -1.00
C PHE A 95 12.80 -10.39 -1.57
N VAL A 96 12.25 -10.42 -2.79
CA VAL A 96 11.90 -11.67 -3.46
C VAL A 96 13.16 -12.46 -3.77
N HIS A 97 14.17 -11.84 -4.38
CA HIS A 97 15.41 -12.54 -4.75
C HIS A 97 16.12 -13.15 -3.52
N GLU A 98 16.21 -12.39 -2.44
CA GLU A 98 16.90 -12.80 -1.22
C GLU A 98 16.17 -13.90 -0.45
N ASP A 99 14.83 -13.88 -0.39
CA ASP A 99 14.06 -14.99 0.17
C ASP A 99 14.15 -16.24 -0.72
N MET A 100 14.03 -16.08 -2.05
CA MET A 100 14.22 -17.17 -2.99
C MET A 100 15.60 -17.81 -2.89
N ARG A 101 16.65 -17.02 -2.66
CA ARG A 101 18.02 -17.55 -2.52
C ARG A 101 18.15 -18.45 -1.29
N LYS A 102 17.42 -18.14 -0.21
CA LYS A 102 17.40 -18.92 1.03
C LYS A 102 16.48 -20.14 0.96
N ALA A 103 15.45 -20.10 0.12
CA ALA A 103 14.40 -21.10 0.09
C ALA A 103 13.94 -21.46 -1.34
N PHE A 104 14.89 -21.67 -2.27
CA PHE A 104 14.60 -21.81 -3.70
C PHE A 104 13.56 -22.91 -4.01
N SER A 105 13.61 -24.04 -3.31
CA SER A 105 12.66 -25.15 -3.46
C SER A 105 11.24 -24.84 -2.98
N ALA A 106 11.03 -23.76 -2.21
CA ALA A 106 9.71 -23.31 -1.79
C ALA A 106 9.00 -22.45 -2.87
N TYR A 107 9.68 -22.15 -3.98
CA TYR A 107 9.14 -21.38 -5.10
C TYR A 107 8.78 -22.27 -6.29
N PRO A 108 7.83 -21.85 -7.15
CA PRO A 108 7.38 -22.66 -8.28
C PRO A 108 8.50 -22.99 -9.28
N ALA A 109 8.66 -24.27 -9.60
CA ALA A 109 9.66 -24.77 -10.56
C ALA A 109 9.18 -24.69 -12.03
N LEU A 110 8.56 -23.57 -12.43
CA LEU A 110 7.86 -23.45 -13.73
C LEU A 110 8.81 -23.23 -14.93
N TRP A 111 10.04 -22.78 -14.69
CA TRP A 111 10.97 -22.36 -15.76
C TRP A 111 12.24 -23.22 -15.86
N GLY A 112 12.29 -24.37 -15.18
CA GLY A 112 13.46 -25.27 -15.21
C GLY A 112 14.76 -24.66 -14.67
N LEU A 113 14.68 -23.54 -13.94
CA LEU A 113 15.85 -22.88 -13.36
C LEU A 113 16.40 -23.67 -12.18
N LYS A 114 17.73 -23.67 -12.05
CA LYS A 114 18.44 -24.33 -10.92
C LYS A 114 18.83 -23.37 -9.80
N LYS A 115 18.67 -22.07 -10.03
CA LYS A 115 19.00 -20.98 -9.10
C LYS A 115 18.15 -19.76 -9.39
N THR A 116 18.14 -18.83 -8.45
CA THR A 116 17.52 -17.50 -8.56
C THR A 116 18.13 -16.66 -9.69
N ASP A 117 17.33 -15.75 -10.24
CA ASP A 117 17.76 -14.74 -11.21
C ASP A 117 17.20 -13.36 -10.86
N ARG A 118 18.08 -12.51 -10.31
CA ARG A 118 17.77 -11.15 -9.85
C ARG A 118 17.15 -10.24 -10.92
N ASN A 119 17.31 -10.58 -12.20
CA ASN A 119 16.74 -9.82 -13.31
C ASN A 119 15.24 -10.09 -13.53
N ILE A 120 14.71 -11.21 -13.02
CA ILE A 120 13.35 -11.67 -13.35
C ILE A 120 12.56 -12.24 -12.17
N ASP A 121 13.20 -12.56 -11.05
CA ASP A 121 12.55 -13.21 -9.90
C ASP A 121 11.30 -12.46 -9.42
N HIS A 122 11.41 -11.15 -9.23
CA HIS A 122 10.32 -10.28 -8.80
C HIS A 122 9.30 -9.96 -9.90
N ARG A 123 9.66 -10.18 -11.17
CA ARG A 123 8.80 -9.88 -12.32
C ARG A 123 7.83 -11.02 -12.64
N ARG A 124 7.83 -12.10 -11.86
CA ARG A 124 6.97 -13.29 -12.03
C ARG A 124 5.87 -13.33 -10.99
N VAL A 125 4.62 -13.32 -11.43
CA VAL A 125 3.45 -13.40 -10.53
C VAL A 125 3.53 -14.63 -9.59
N PRO A 126 3.84 -15.86 -10.05
CA PRO A 126 3.93 -17.00 -9.13
C PRO A 126 5.02 -16.85 -8.06
N ASN A 127 6.11 -16.14 -8.36
CA ASN A 127 7.16 -15.86 -7.37
C ASN A 127 6.67 -14.84 -6.33
N LEU A 128 5.99 -13.76 -6.75
CA LEU A 128 5.39 -12.81 -5.81
C LEU A 128 4.34 -13.47 -4.92
N GLN A 129 3.49 -14.34 -5.47
CA GLN A 129 2.54 -15.14 -4.67
C GLN A 129 3.26 -15.98 -3.61
N ALA A 130 4.30 -16.73 -3.98
CA ALA A 130 5.07 -17.53 -3.05
C ALA A 130 5.75 -16.67 -1.97
N PHE A 131 6.37 -15.55 -2.37
CA PHE A 131 6.97 -14.59 -1.46
C PHE A 131 5.97 -14.05 -0.44
N PHE A 132 4.81 -13.55 -0.87
CA PHE A 132 3.81 -13.00 0.03
C PHE A 132 3.25 -14.05 1.00
N ARG A 133 3.04 -15.30 0.55
CA ARG A 133 2.64 -16.40 1.45
C ARG A 133 3.70 -16.67 2.50
N ARG A 134 4.97 -16.76 2.08
CA ARG A 134 6.12 -17.01 2.97
C ARG A 134 6.36 -15.86 3.94
N ALA A 135 6.01 -14.64 3.55
CA ALA A 135 6.05 -13.46 4.41
C ALA A 135 4.84 -13.34 5.36
N GLY A 136 3.92 -14.32 5.37
CA GLY A 136 2.73 -14.30 6.23
C GLY A 136 1.67 -13.27 5.82
N ALA A 137 1.71 -12.79 4.58
CA ALA A 137 0.82 -11.73 4.09
C ALA A 137 -0.52 -12.22 3.55
N ALA A 138 -0.71 -13.55 3.42
CA ALA A 138 -1.91 -14.12 2.84
C ALA A 138 -3.18 -13.75 3.62
N GLN A 139 -4.22 -13.37 2.88
CA GLN A 139 -5.56 -13.10 3.38
C GLN A 139 -6.53 -14.13 2.81
N ALA A 140 -7.73 -14.23 3.40
CA ALA A 140 -8.79 -15.06 2.85
C ALA A 140 -9.28 -14.49 1.51
N ILE A 141 -9.60 -15.38 0.57
CA ILE A 141 -10.29 -15.01 -0.68
C ILE A 141 -11.79 -15.17 -0.40
N SER A 142 -12.55 -14.13 -0.72
CA SER A 142 -14.01 -14.12 -0.60
C SER A 142 -14.64 -13.45 -1.82
N GLU A 143 -15.96 -13.55 -1.92
CA GLU A 143 -16.76 -12.85 -2.93
C GLU A 143 -17.23 -11.46 -2.45
N ALA A 144 -16.91 -11.09 -1.22
CA ALA A 144 -17.32 -9.81 -0.63
C ALA A 144 -16.26 -8.74 -0.90
N GLY A 145 -16.59 -7.74 -1.75
CA GLY A 145 -15.67 -6.64 -2.07
C GLY A 145 -15.26 -5.76 -0.88
N ALA A 146 -15.90 -5.91 0.28
CA ALA A 146 -15.52 -5.25 1.53
C ALA A 146 -14.25 -5.87 2.17
N ASP A 147 -13.95 -7.14 1.88
CA ASP A 147 -12.80 -7.84 2.46
C ASP A 147 -11.47 -7.44 1.81
N TYR A 148 -11.55 -6.77 0.66
CA TYR A 148 -10.42 -6.26 -0.12
C TYR A 148 -10.25 -4.77 0.22
N ARG A 149 -9.19 -4.47 0.98
CA ARG A 149 -8.87 -3.13 1.47
C ARG A 149 -7.90 -2.42 0.53
N PRO A 150 -7.92 -1.07 0.48
CA PRO A 150 -6.94 -0.33 -0.30
C PRO A 150 -5.51 -0.73 0.08
N GLY A 151 -4.66 -0.92 -0.92
CA GLY A 151 -3.28 -1.38 -0.76
C GLY A 151 -3.10 -2.90 -0.70
N ASP A 152 -4.19 -3.68 -0.61
CA ASP A 152 -4.11 -5.12 -0.77
C ASP A 152 -3.65 -5.49 -2.19
N ILE A 153 -2.98 -6.63 -2.31
CA ILE A 153 -2.52 -7.19 -3.57
C ILE A 153 -3.41 -8.37 -3.92
N VAL A 154 -3.95 -8.38 -5.13
CA VAL A 154 -4.74 -9.49 -5.65
C VAL A 154 -4.06 -10.06 -6.89
N SER A 155 -4.05 -11.39 -6.98
CA SER A 155 -3.59 -12.10 -8.17
C SER A 155 -4.72 -12.87 -8.79
N HIS A 156 -4.77 -12.89 -10.12
CA HIS A 156 -5.82 -13.52 -10.92
C HIS A 156 -5.23 -14.55 -11.88
N MET A 157 -6.08 -15.45 -12.37
CA MET A 157 -5.80 -16.24 -13.56
C MET A 157 -6.63 -15.72 -14.74
N LEU A 158 -5.97 -15.17 -15.75
CA LEU A 158 -6.63 -14.70 -16.97
C LEU A 158 -6.86 -15.87 -17.95
N PRO A 159 -7.73 -15.71 -18.97
CA PRO A 159 -7.85 -16.65 -20.06
C PRO A 159 -6.49 -17.00 -20.68
N GLY A 160 -6.31 -18.27 -21.08
CA GLY A 160 -5.03 -18.77 -21.59
C GLY A 160 -4.01 -19.12 -20.49
N ASN A 161 -4.44 -19.26 -19.24
CA ASN A 161 -3.59 -19.63 -18.11
C ASN A 161 -2.46 -18.63 -17.87
N LEU A 162 -2.80 -17.34 -17.91
CA LEU A 162 -1.88 -16.22 -17.73
C LEU A 162 -2.04 -15.63 -16.31
N PRO A 163 -1.09 -15.87 -15.39
CA PRO A 163 -1.10 -15.26 -14.07
C PRO A 163 -1.02 -13.74 -14.15
N HIS A 164 -1.84 -13.06 -13.37
CA HIS A 164 -1.93 -11.60 -13.33
C HIS A 164 -1.96 -11.08 -11.90
N ILE A 165 -1.59 -9.82 -11.67
CA ILE A 165 -1.53 -9.20 -10.34
C ILE A 165 -1.88 -7.72 -10.40
N GLY A 166 -2.44 -7.18 -9.31
CA GLY A 166 -2.77 -5.76 -9.17
C GLY A 166 -2.88 -5.32 -7.71
N ILE A 167 -3.00 -4.01 -7.50
CA ILE A 167 -3.20 -3.38 -6.19
C ILE A 167 -4.66 -2.91 -6.09
N VAL A 168 -5.34 -3.28 -5.02
CA VAL A 168 -6.68 -2.82 -4.68
C VAL A 168 -6.64 -1.32 -4.37
N ALA A 169 -7.46 -0.54 -5.07
CA ALA A 169 -7.56 0.90 -4.91
C ALA A 169 -8.55 1.30 -3.81
N ASP A 170 -8.58 2.59 -3.48
CA ASP A 170 -9.59 3.20 -2.64
C ASP A 170 -10.87 3.57 -3.40
N GLU A 171 -10.79 3.77 -4.72
CA GLU A 171 -11.97 3.92 -5.56
C GLU A 171 -12.84 2.65 -5.58
N ARG A 172 -14.16 2.85 -5.53
CA ARG A 172 -15.17 1.80 -5.62
C ARG A 172 -16.12 2.04 -6.77
N THR A 173 -16.77 0.97 -7.22
CA THR A 173 -17.86 1.01 -8.19
C THR A 173 -18.97 1.97 -7.74
N ALA A 174 -19.83 2.40 -8.67
CA ALA A 174 -20.88 3.37 -8.37
C ALA A 174 -21.86 2.91 -7.28
N ASP A 175 -22.07 1.59 -7.15
CA ASP A 175 -22.86 0.95 -6.10
C ASP A 175 -22.07 0.71 -4.79
N GLY A 176 -20.78 1.05 -4.76
CA GLY A 176 -19.87 0.87 -3.62
C GLY A 176 -19.44 -0.58 -3.35
N SER A 177 -19.93 -1.55 -4.12
CA SER A 177 -19.80 -2.97 -3.79
C SER A 177 -18.39 -3.52 -3.96
N ARG A 178 -17.62 -3.01 -4.93
CA ARG A 178 -16.30 -3.53 -5.28
C ARG A 178 -15.27 -2.41 -5.40
N PRO A 179 -14.06 -2.58 -4.84
CA PRO A 179 -12.97 -1.67 -5.14
C PRO A 179 -12.43 -1.92 -6.54
N PHE A 180 -11.94 -0.87 -7.17
CA PHE A 180 -11.16 -0.95 -8.40
C PHE A 180 -9.78 -1.54 -8.12
N VAL A 181 -9.09 -1.98 -9.16
CA VAL A 181 -7.74 -2.49 -9.09
C VAL A 181 -6.84 -1.68 -10.03
N VAL A 182 -5.65 -1.31 -9.56
CA VAL A 182 -4.58 -0.76 -10.40
C VAL A 182 -3.71 -1.90 -10.90
N HIS A 183 -3.59 -2.05 -12.23
CA HIS A 183 -2.83 -3.12 -12.86
C HIS A 183 -2.40 -2.74 -14.29
N ASN A 184 -1.61 -3.62 -14.93
CA ASN A 184 -1.26 -3.52 -16.35
C ASN A 184 -1.49 -4.88 -17.02
N ILE A 185 -2.43 -4.95 -17.97
CA ILE A 185 -2.83 -6.18 -18.68
C ILE A 185 -2.70 -6.06 -20.20
N GLY A 186 -1.87 -5.14 -20.70
CA GLY A 186 -1.58 -5.03 -22.13
C GLY A 186 -1.50 -3.58 -22.64
N ALA A 187 -2.48 -2.76 -22.28
CA ALA A 187 -2.65 -1.40 -22.79
C ALA A 187 -2.14 -0.31 -21.82
N GLY A 188 -1.04 -0.61 -21.11
CA GLY A 188 -0.46 0.23 -20.06
C GLY A 188 -1.15 0.06 -18.70
N VAL A 189 -0.71 0.85 -17.71
CA VAL A 189 -1.30 0.83 -16.37
C VAL A 189 -2.68 1.49 -16.38
N ARG A 190 -3.66 0.83 -15.78
CA ARG A 190 -5.06 1.25 -15.69
C ARG A 190 -5.60 1.06 -14.27
N LEU A 191 -6.66 1.80 -13.95
CA LEU A 191 -7.52 1.62 -12.79
C LEU A 191 -8.86 1.08 -13.31
N GLU A 192 -9.17 -0.19 -13.06
CA GLU A 192 -10.33 -0.86 -13.66
C GLU A 192 -11.11 -1.71 -12.64
N ASP A 193 -12.41 -1.88 -12.87
CA ASP A 193 -13.28 -2.77 -12.10
C ASP A 193 -13.06 -4.23 -12.55
N VAL A 194 -11.92 -4.80 -12.13
CA VAL A 194 -11.49 -6.15 -12.53
C VAL A 194 -11.34 -7.12 -11.35
N LEU A 195 -11.66 -6.70 -10.11
CA LEU A 195 -11.46 -7.52 -8.91
C LEU A 195 -12.10 -8.90 -9.01
N PHE A 196 -13.33 -8.97 -9.52
CA PHE A 196 -14.07 -10.23 -9.71
C PHE A 196 -14.31 -10.58 -11.18
N ALA A 197 -13.59 -9.91 -12.11
CA ALA A 197 -13.71 -10.21 -13.53
C ALA A 197 -13.01 -11.53 -13.91
N TYR A 198 -12.08 -11.99 -13.08
CA TYR A 198 -11.28 -13.20 -13.30
C TYR A 198 -11.12 -14.00 -12.00
N PRO A 199 -10.88 -15.32 -12.05
CA PRO A 199 -10.62 -16.12 -10.85
C PRO A 199 -9.47 -15.57 -10.01
N ILE A 200 -9.75 -15.23 -8.75
CA ILE A 200 -8.73 -14.82 -7.77
C ILE A 200 -7.93 -16.05 -7.34
N THR A 201 -6.61 -15.99 -7.46
CA THR A 201 -5.67 -17.05 -7.10
C THR A 201 -4.78 -16.69 -5.90
N GLY A 202 -4.94 -15.46 -5.38
CA GLY A 202 -4.25 -14.99 -4.20
C GLY A 202 -4.71 -13.60 -3.79
N HIS A 203 -4.74 -13.39 -2.48
CA HIS A 203 -5.08 -12.12 -1.84
C HIS A 203 -4.07 -11.89 -0.70
N TYR A 204 -3.42 -10.73 -0.68
CA TYR A 204 -2.31 -10.46 0.22
C TYR A 204 -2.36 -9.03 0.77
N ARG A 205 -1.95 -8.87 2.03
CA ARG A 205 -1.70 -7.57 2.67
C ARG A 205 -0.29 -7.55 3.22
N TYR A 206 0.60 -6.79 2.60
CA TYR A 206 2.02 -6.81 2.93
C TYR A 206 2.52 -5.43 3.33
N ARG A 207 2.86 -5.25 4.61
CA ARG A 207 3.48 -4.03 5.15
C ARG A 207 2.71 -2.74 4.84
N VAL A 208 1.37 -2.81 4.88
CA VAL A 208 0.43 -1.69 4.73
C VAL A 208 -0.72 -1.76 5.73
#